data_AF-A0A2W5XT74-F1
#
_entry.id   AF-A0A2W5XT74-F1
#
_cell.length_a   1.000
_cell.length_b   1.000
_cell.length_c   1.000
_cell.angle_alpha   90.00
_cell.angle_beta   90.00
_cell.angle_gamma   90.00
#
_symmetry.space_group_name_H-M   'P 1'
#
loop_
_entity.id
_entity.type
_entity.pdbx_description
1 polymer ?
#
loop_
_entity_poly.entity_id
_entity_poly.type
_entity_poly.pdbx_seq_one_letter_code
_entity_poly.pdbx_strand_id
1 'polypeptide(L)'
;MIAMSGRRQAIAVAAAIGVAVSLAPSGASGAAKTLRGKTSQGTRVSLGPAGAGGRKFTYQARLRCSDGTTFTDNPFWDLVRIRRGRFRVRFLSDRGATKTIVSGTVRGKRASGRLLINERYSATANAQGFTPLDPHGTVLCSSGSIRWSAR
;
A
#
# COMPACT_ATOMS: atom_id res chain seq x y z
N MET A 1 51.59 11.55 -51.74
CA MET A 1 50.22 12.00 -52.08
C MET A 1 49.95 13.28 -51.29
N ILE A 2 49.20 14.20 -51.90
CA ILE A 2 49.28 15.65 -51.77
C ILE A 2 48.75 16.20 -50.44
N ALA A 3 49.48 17.17 -49.88
CA ALA A 3 49.04 18.09 -48.83
C ALA A 3 48.07 19.14 -49.40
N MET A 4 47.10 19.63 -48.63
CA MET A 4 46.65 21.02 -48.77
C MET A 4 45.91 21.52 -47.52
N SER A 5 46.53 22.53 -46.91
CA SER A 5 45.96 23.47 -45.96
C SER A 5 44.89 24.34 -46.62
N GLY A 6 43.86 24.71 -45.85
CA GLY A 6 42.90 25.73 -46.26
C GLY A 6 42.24 26.40 -45.07
N ARG A 7 42.89 27.45 -44.53
CA ARG A 7 42.23 28.42 -43.63
C ARG A 7 41.37 29.35 -44.47
N ARG A 8 40.13 29.60 -44.07
CA ARG A 8 39.45 30.90 -44.28
C ARG A 8 38.65 31.27 -43.03
N GLN A 9 39.06 32.37 -42.42
CA GLN A 9 38.31 33.10 -41.41
C GLN A 9 37.22 33.94 -42.10
N ALA A 10 36.09 34.13 -41.44
CA ALA A 10 35.21 35.28 -41.65
C ALA A 10 34.42 35.55 -40.36
N ILE A 11 34.11 36.83 -40.18
CA ILE A 11 33.88 37.54 -38.93
C ILE A 11 32.38 37.89 -38.78
N ALA A 12 31.97 37.98 -37.50
CA ALA A 12 30.84 38.74 -36.93
C ALA A 12 29.40 38.33 -37.30
N VAL A 13 28.50 38.30 -36.32
CA VAL A 13 27.71 39.47 -35.84
C VAL A 13 26.97 39.04 -34.57
N ALA A 14 27.00 39.91 -33.55
CA ALA A 14 26.27 39.75 -32.30
C ALA A 14 24.76 39.85 -32.52
N ALA A 15 24.00 38.91 -31.95
CA ALA A 15 22.59 39.09 -31.66
C ALA A 15 22.29 38.48 -30.29
N ALA A 16 22.07 39.37 -29.32
CA ALA A 16 21.55 39.04 -28.01
C ALA A 16 20.17 38.39 -28.17
N ILE A 17 20.03 37.12 -27.80
CA ILE A 17 18.74 36.44 -27.67
C ILE A 17 18.68 35.95 -26.22
N GLY A 18 17.68 36.49 -25.53
CA GLY A 18 17.52 36.43 -24.08
C GLY A 18 17.70 35.04 -23.50
N VAL A 19 18.45 34.98 -22.41
CA VAL A 19 18.44 33.85 -21.50
C VAL A 19 17.04 33.80 -20.89
N ALA A 20 16.13 33.09 -21.55
CA ALA A 20 14.94 32.58 -20.89
C ALA A 20 15.43 31.58 -19.85
N VAL A 21 15.73 32.08 -18.65
CA VAL A 21 15.88 31.25 -17.46
C VAL A 21 14.54 30.57 -17.30
N SER A 22 14.43 29.39 -17.90
CA SER A 22 13.37 28.46 -17.62
C SER A 22 13.58 28.10 -16.15
N LEU A 23 12.90 28.83 -15.27
CA LEU A 23 12.60 28.36 -13.93
C LEU A 23 11.79 27.08 -14.15
N ALA A 24 12.50 25.98 -14.41
CA ALA A 24 11.94 24.66 -14.25
C ALA A 24 11.36 24.70 -12.84
N PRO A 25 10.05 24.50 -12.66
CA PRO A 25 9.55 24.27 -11.34
C PRO A 25 10.32 23.06 -10.85
N SER A 26 11.24 23.29 -9.92
CA SER A 26 11.76 22.29 -9.02
C SER A 26 10.55 21.83 -8.23
N GLY A 27 9.72 21.02 -8.89
CA GLY A 27 8.67 20.24 -8.29
C GLY A 27 9.43 19.39 -7.32
N ALA A 28 9.47 19.84 -6.07
CA ALA A 28 9.90 19.06 -4.95
C ALA A 28 9.01 17.81 -5.03
N SER A 29 9.56 16.77 -5.65
CA SER A 29 9.04 15.42 -5.62
C SER A 29 9.24 15.00 -4.18
N GLY A 30 8.40 15.56 -3.30
CA GLY A 30 8.35 15.22 -1.90
C GLY A 30 8.00 13.76 -1.89
N ALA A 31 9.02 12.92 -1.67
CA ALA A 31 8.88 11.49 -1.64
C ALA A 31 7.65 11.15 -0.78
N ALA A 32 6.67 10.49 -1.38
CA ALA A 32 5.40 10.24 -0.73
C ALA A 32 5.66 9.53 0.61
N LYS A 33 5.44 10.21 1.74
CA LYS A 33 5.79 9.67 3.05
C LYS A 33 4.89 8.48 3.39
N THR A 34 5.48 7.47 4.03
CA THR A 34 4.72 6.40 4.67
C THR A 34 3.92 6.96 5.84
N LEU A 35 2.60 6.81 5.81
CA LEU A 35 1.72 7.15 6.94
C LEU A 35 1.71 5.98 7.92
N ARG A 36 1.91 6.23 9.20
CA ARG A 36 1.96 5.19 10.24
C ARG A 36 0.88 5.45 11.29
N GLY A 37 0.32 4.38 11.83
CA GLY A 37 -0.62 4.52 12.93
C GLY A 37 -1.07 3.17 13.49
N LYS A 38 -2.30 3.14 13.98
CA LYS A 38 -2.83 1.99 14.70
C LYS A 38 -4.29 1.71 14.37
N THR A 39 -4.69 0.47 14.61
CA THR A 39 -6.09 0.07 14.69
C THR A 39 -6.71 0.45 16.04
N SER A 40 -8.03 0.37 16.17
CA SER A 40 -8.75 0.49 17.44
C SER A 40 -8.48 -0.64 18.42
N GLN A 41 -7.84 -1.73 17.96
CA GLN A 41 -7.32 -2.82 18.81
C GLN A 41 -5.87 -2.57 19.25
N GLY A 42 -5.25 -1.45 18.87
CA GLY A 42 -3.87 -1.10 19.23
C GLY A 42 -2.79 -1.73 18.35
N THR A 43 -3.16 -2.51 17.33
CA THR A 43 -2.21 -3.12 16.37
C THR A 43 -1.71 -2.12 15.33
N ARG A 44 -0.52 -2.36 14.77
CA ARG A 44 0.12 -1.41 13.84
C ARG A 44 -0.54 -1.42 12.47
N VAL A 45 -0.65 -0.24 11.85
CA VAL A 45 -0.95 -0.08 10.42
C VAL A 45 0.03 0.88 9.76
N SER A 46 0.26 0.70 8.47
CA SER A 46 0.98 1.69 7.67
C SER A 46 0.49 1.74 6.23
N LEU A 47 0.57 2.93 5.62
CA LEU A 47 0.27 3.16 4.22
C LEU A 47 1.50 3.77 3.56
N GLY A 48 2.22 2.96 2.79
CA GLY A 48 3.49 3.30 2.14
C GLY A 48 3.39 4.40 1.09
N PRO A 49 4.48 4.75 0.40
CA PRO A 49 4.47 5.68 -0.74
C PRO A 49 3.54 5.21 -1.86
N ALA A 50 3.17 6.12 -2.75
CA ALA A 50 2.53 5.77 -4.03
C ALA A 50 3.56 5.10 -4.96
N GLY A 51 3.17 3.99 -5.58
CA GLY A 51 3.93 3.33 -6.65
C GLY A 51 3.00 2.88 -7.78
N ALA A 52 3.56 2.23 -8.80
CA ALA A 52 2.84 1.85 -10.03
C ALA A 52 1.55 1.01 -9.77
N GLY A 53 1.55 0.17 -8.73
CA GLY A 53 0.40 -0.68 -8.37
C GLY A 53 -0.61 -0.05 -7.40
N GLY A 54 -0.31 1.12 -6.83
CA GLY A 54 -1.00 1.70 -5.68
C GLY A 54 -0.06 1.92 -4.51
N ARG A 55 -0.62 2.04 -3.30
CA ARG A 55 0.15 2.17 -2.05
C ARG A 55 0.14 0.83 -1.32
N LYS A 56 1.28 0.42 -0.76
CA LYS A 56 1.35 -0.75 0.12
C LYS A 56 0.68 -0.43 1.46
N PHE A 57 -0.39 -1.12 1.81
CA PHE A 57 -1.06 -1.02 3.10
C PHE A 57 -0.71 -2.23 3.95
N THR A 58 0.05 -2.04 5.02
CA THR A 58 0.45 -3.10 5.97
C THR A 58 -0.41 -3.02 7.22
N TYR A 59 -0.89 -4.16 7.72
CA TYR A 59 -1.75 -4.24 8.91
C TYR A 59 -1.54 -5.54 9.68
N GLN A 60 -2.04 -5.53 10.91
CA GLN A 60 -2.14 -6.69 11.79
C GLN A 60 -3.50 -6.61 12.49
N ALA A 61 -4.13 -7.74 12.81
CA ALA A 61 -5.39 -7.78 13.52
C ALA A 61 -5.39 -8.86 14.61
N ARG A 62 -6.17 -8.59 15.66
CA ARG A 62 -6.54 -9.62 16.65
C ARG A 62 -7.86 -10.25 16.22
N LEU A 63 -7.87 -11.58 16.13
CA LEU A 63 -9.01 -12.40 15.75
C LEU A 63 -9.61 -13.06 17.00
N ARG A 64 -10.94 -13.15 17.01
CA ARG A 64 -11.71 -13.94 17.97
C ARG A 64 -12.44 -15.05 17.23
N CYS A 65 -12.29 -16.27 17.71
CA CYS A 65 -12.85 -17.47 17.10
C CYS A 65 -14.11 -17.93 17.83
N SER A 66 -14.96 -18.67 17.11
CA SER A 66 -16.22 -19.21 17.62
C SER A 66 -16.04 -20.27 18.71
N ASP A 67 -14.86 -20.89 18.80
CA ASP A 67 -14.47 -21.82 19.86
C ASP A 67 -13.98 -21.13 21.15
N GLY A 68 -14.01 -19.79 21.19
CA GLY A 68 -13.58 -18.98 22.33
C GLY A 68 -12.10 -18.57 22.30
N THR A 69 -11.30 -19.12 21.38
CA THR A 69 -9.88 -18.75 21.27
C THR A 69 -9.72 -17.33 20.69
N THR A 70 -8.58 -16.71 20.99
CA THR A 70 -8.17 -15.45 20.37
C THR A 70 -6.69 -15.48 20.05
N PHE A 71 -6.31 -14.98 18.89
CA PHE A 71 -4.91 -14.81 18.52
C PHE A 71 -4.72 -13.51 17.75
N THR A 72 -3.47 -13.07 17.66
CA THR A 72 -3.09 -11.95 16.79
C THR A 72 -2.33 -12.53 15.62
N ASP A 73 -2.80 -12.23 14.42
CA ASP A 73 -2.18 -12.77 13.23
C ASP A 73 -0.85 -12.06 12.92
N ASN A 74 -0.08 -12.62 12.00
CA ASN A 74 1.14 -12.01 11.50
C ASN A 74 0.83 -10.73 10.70
N PRO A 75 1.81 -9.82 10.51
CA PRO A 75 1.60 -8.66 9.66
C PRO A 75 1.38 -9.05 8.19
N PHE A 76 0.28 -8.58 7.59
CA PHE A 76 -0.01 -8.71 6.17
C PHE A 76 0.13 -7.39 5.45
N TRP A 77 0.13 -7.46 4.11
CA TRP A 77 0.07 -6.28 3.28
C TRP A 77 -0.79 -6.50 2.05
N ASP A 78 -1.44 -5.42 1.61
CA ASP A 78 -2.21 -5.33 0.37
C ASP A 78 -1.77 -4.11 -0.44
N LEU A 79 -1.97 -4.16 -1.76
CA LEU A 79 -1.86 -2.96 -2.61
C LEU A 79 -3.21 -2.26 -2.69
N VAL A 80 -3.27 -1.01 -2.24
CA VAL A 80 -4.49 -0.20 -2.30
C VAL A 80 -4.37 0.91 -3.34
N ARG A 81 -5.32 0.94 -4.28
CA ARG A 81 -5.45 2.01 -5.26
C ARG A 81 -6.35 3.11 -4.70
N ILE A 82 -5.81 4.32 -4.60
CA ILE A 82 -6.56 5.49 -4.13
C ILE A 82 -7.16 6.21 -5.33
N ARG A 83 -8.48 6.37 -5.34
CA ARG A 83 -9.23 7.15 -6.33
C ARG A 83 -10.01 8.24 -5.60
N ARG A 84 -9.80 9.51 -5.98
CA ARG A 84 -10.44 10.68 -5.35
C ARG A 84 -10.33 10.65 -3.81
N GLY A 85 -9.15 10.32 -3.30
CA GLY A 85 -8.88 10.26 -1.84
C GLY A 85 -9.54 9.10 -1.11
N ARG A 86 -10.12 8.10 -1.79
CA ARG A 86 -10.78 6.93 -1.18
C ARG A 86 -10.18 5.64 -1.75
N PHE A 87 -10.23 4.57 -0.97
CA PHE A 87 -9.84 3.24 -1.44
C PHE A 87 -10.68 2.15 -0.76
N ARG A 88 -10.84 1.03 -1.46
CA ARG A 88 -11.42 -0.21 -0.94
C ARG A 88 -10.78 -1.39 -1.68
N VAL A 89 -10.26 -2.33 -0.91
CA VAL A 89 -9.73 -3.61 -1.38
C VAL A 89 -10.50 -4.73 -0.68
N ARG A 90 -10.82 -5.77 -1.44
CA ARG A 90 -11.46 -6.98 -0.96
C ARG A 90 -10.64 -8.15 -1.48
N PHE A 91 -10.11 -8.93 -0.56
CA PHE A 91 -9.46 -10.20 -0.84
C PHE A 91 -10.38 -11.34 -0.37
N LEU A 92 -10.49 -12.37 -1.20
CA LEU A 92 -11.15 -13.63 -0.88
C LEU A 92 -10.17 -14.72 -1.28
N SER A 93 -9.89 -15.68 -0.40
CA SER A 93 -9.13 -16.85 -0.81
C SER A 93 -9.94 -17.72 -1.76
N ASP A 94 -9.25 -18.56 -2.53
CA ASP A 94 -9.90 -19.57 -3.35
C ASP A 94 -10.79 -20.43 -2.46
N ARG A 95 -12.06 -20.56 -2.87
CA ARG A 95 -13.15 -21.24 -2.13
C ARG A 95 -13.71 -20.50 -0.90
N GLY A 96 -13.13 -19.37 -0.47
CA GLY A 96 -13.74 -18.46 0.51
C GLY A 96 -13.43 -18.75 1.98
N ALA A 97 -12.36 -19.50 2.26
CA ALA A 97 -11.88 -19.71 3.63
C ALA A 97 -11.47 -18.39 4.32
N THR A 98 -10.96 -17.43 3.56
CA THR A 98 -10.51 -16.12 4.05
C THR A 98 -11.25 -15.01 3.33
N LYS A 99 -11.65 -13.98 4.07
CA LYS A 99 -12.22 -12.74 3.55
C LYS A 99 -11.60 -11.56 4.27
N THR A 100 -10.87 -10.74 3.53
CA THR A 100 -10.30 -9.49 4.03
C THR A 100 -10.88 -8.30 3.29
N ILE A 101 -11.30 -7.28 4.04
CA ILE A 101 -11.77 -6.00 3.51
C ILE A 101 -10.98 -4.90 4.17
N VAL A 102 -10.26 -4.14 3.36
CA VAL A 102 -9.61 -2.89 3.77
C VAL A 102 -10.29 -1.75 3.04
N SER A 103 -10.74 -0.74 3.76
CA SER A 103 -11.29 0.47 3.17
C SER A 103 -10.83 1.70 3.92
N GLY A 104 -10.73 2.84 3.23
CA GLY A 104 -10.32 4.06 3.88
C GLY A 104 -10.34 5.28 2.98
N THR A 105 -9.88 6.38 3.57
CA THR A 105 -9.70 7.67 2.93
C THR A 105 -8.33 8.22 3.23
N VAL A 106 -7.81 9.05 2.33
CA VAL A 106 -6.55 9.78 2.48
C VAL A 106 -6.82 11.25 2.21
N ARG A 107 -6.44 12.11 3.15
CA ARG A 107 -6.58 13.57 3.08
C ARG A 107 -5.28 14.21 3.56
N GLY A 108 -4.51 14.79 2.64
CA GLY A 108 -3.18 15.34 2.94
C GLY A 108 -2.26 14.27 3.56
N LYS A 109 -1.74 14.55 4.76
CA LYS A 109 -0.83 13.67 5.52
C LYS A 109 -1.57 12.72 6.47
N ARG A 110 -2.86 12.46 6.27
CA ARG A 110 -3.67 11.61 7.16
C ARG A 110 -4.43 10.55 6.36
N ALA A 111 -4.56 9.38 6.95
CA ALA A 111 -5.41 8.31 6.43
C ALA A 111 -6.24 7.68 7.56
N SER A 112 -7.45 7.24 7.24
CA SER A 112 -8.31 6.53 8.20
C SER A 112 -9.27 5.60 7.48
N GLY A 113 -9.80 4.59 8.19
CA GLY A 113 -10.68 3.63 7.57
C GLY A 113 -11.13 2.48 8.46
N ARG A 114 -11.53 1.38 7.81
CA ARG A 114 -11.94 0.14 8.43
C ARG A 114 -11.20 -1.07 7.87
N LEU A 115 -10.93 -2.03 8.74
CA LEU A 115 -10.34 -3.34 8.45
C LEU A 115 -11.32 -4.41 8.95
N LEU A 116 -11.56 -5.44 8.15
CA LEU A 116 -12.30 -6.63 8.52
C LEU A 116 -11.58 -7.85 7.96
N ILE A 117 -11.33 -8.84 8.80
CA ILE A 117 -10.77 -10.14 8.44
C ILE A 117 -11.70 -11.21 9.02
N ASN A 118 -12.13 -12.13 8.16
CA ASN A 118 -12.84 -13.34 8.55
C ASN A 118 -12.09 -14.54 7.97
N GLU A 119 -11.88 -15.55 8.80
CA GLU A 119 -11.18 -16.78 8.46
C GLU A 119 -11.97 -17.98 8.97
N ARG A 120 -12.00 -19.05 8.18
CA ARG A 120 -12.61 -20.32 8.53
C ARG A 120 -11.53 -21.37 8.61
N TYR A 121 -11.51 -22.08 9.73
CA TYR A 121 -10.58 -23.17 10.00
C TYR A 121 -11.34 -24.49 10.17
N SER A 122 -10.71 -25.59 9.79
CA SER A 122 -11.20 -26.93 10.15
C SER A 122 -11.24 -27.08 11.68
N ALA A 123 -12.22 -27.82 12.19
CA ALA A 123 -12.26 -28.21 13.61
C ALA A 123 -11.14 -29.17 13.99
N THR A 124 -10.63 -29.93 13.03
CA THR A 124 -9.64 -30.98 13.26
C THR A 124 -8.26 -30.50 12.83
N ALA A 125 -7.29 -30.61 13.73
CA ALA A 125 -5.90 -30.38 13.41
C ALA A 125 -5.38 -31.43 12.42
N ASN A 126 -4.48 -31.04 11.52
CA ASN A 126 -3.77 -31.95 10.64
C ASN A 126 -2.70 -32.75 11.42
N ALA A 127 -1.96 -33.63 10.72
CA ALA A 127 -0.91 -34.46 11.32
C ALA A 127 0.19 -33.65 12.02
N GLN A 128 0.33 -32.36 11.72
CA GLN A 128 1.30 -31.45 12.30
C GLN A 128 0.72 -30.64 13.47
N GLY A 129 -0.54 -30.88 13.87
CA GLY A 129 -1.20 -30.17 14.96
C GLY A 129 -1.77 -28.80 14.59
N PHE A 130 -1.83 -28.44 13.29
CA PHE A 130 -2.41 -27.18 12.83
C PHE A 130 -3.82 -27.36 12.33
N THR A 131 -4.73 -26.45 12.67
CA THR A 131 -6.05 -26.36 12.03
C THR A 131 -5.91 -25.60 10.70
N PRO A 132 -6.03 -26.25 9.53
CA PRO A 132 -5.87 -25.56 8.26
C PRO A 132 -7.06 -24.65 7.96
N LEU A 133 -6.82 -23.62 7.14
CA LEU A 133 -7.91 -22.83 6.54
C LEU A 133 -8.78 -23.73 5.67
N ASP A 134 -10.09 -23.66 5.85
CA ASP A 134 -11.07 -24.49 5.16
C ASP A 134 -12.34 -23.66 4.87
N PRO A 135 -12.79 -23.53 3.61
CA PRO A 135 -14.04 -22.83 3.28
C PRO A 135 -15.28 -23.42 3.96
N HIS A 136 -15.26 -24.71 4.31
CA HIS A 136 -16.30 -25.41 5.06
C HIS A 136 -15.95 -25.56 6.54
N GLY A 137 -14.87 -24.92 6.99
CA GLY A 137 -14.43 -24.90 8.37
C GLY A 137 -15.52 -24.38 9.30
N THR A 138 -15.71 -25.12 10.41
CA THR A 138 -16.71 -24.82 11.44
C THR A 138 -16.21 -23.80 12.45
N VAL A 139 -14.89 -23.60 12.57
CA VAL A 139 -14.29 -22.58 13.42
C VAL A 139 -14.18 -21.28 12.63
N LEU A 140 -15.01 -20.29 12.98
CA LEU A 140 -15.01 -18.96 12.37
C LEU A 140 -14.25 -17.98 13.25
N CYS A 141 -13.12 -17.47 12.75
CA CYS A 141 -12.35 -16.41 13.37
C CYS A 141 -12.65 -15.07 12.69
N SER A 142 -12.92 -14.04 13.48
CA SER A 142 -13.22 -12.70 12.97
C SER A 142 -12.49 -11.62 13.76
N SER A 143 -12.03 -10.61 13.03
CA SER A 143 -11.49 -9.39 13.60
C SER A 143 -12.58 -8.42 14.07
N GLY A 144 -13.83 -8.66 13.66
CA GLY A 144 -14.88 -7.64 13.63
C GLY A 144 -14.52 -6.51 12.66
N SER A 145 -15.28 -5.41 12.70
CA SER A 145 -15.00 -4.24 11.86
C SER A 145 -14.19 -3.19 12.62
N ILE A 146 -12.86 -3.27 12.45
CA ILE A 146 -11.86 -2.50 13.19
C ILE A 146 -11.65 -1.14 12.54
N ARG A 147 -11.65 -0.06 13.34
CA ARG A 147 -11.28 1.28 12.83
C ARG A 147 -9.76 1.42 12.83
N TRP A 148 -9.20 2.18 11.90
CA TRP A 148 -7.77 2.50 11.92
C TRP A 148 -7.52 3.95 11.48
N SER A 149 -6.39 4.49 11.90
CA SER A 149 -5.91 5.82 11.50
C SER A 149 -4.38 5.84 11.39
N ALA A 150 -3.85 6.72 10.53
CA ALA A 150 -2.42 6.89 10.27
C ALA A 150 -2.10 8.35 9.89
N ARG A 151 -0.88 8.79 10.22
CA ARG A 151 -0.34 10.12 9.94
C ARG A 151 1.14 10.11 9.59
#